data_AF-A0A1G9VXB1-F1
#
_entry.id   AF-A0A1G9VXB1-F1
#
_cell.length_a   1.000
_cell.length_b   1.000
_cell.length_c   1.000
_cell.angle_alpha   90.00
_cell.angle_beta   90.00
_cell.angle_gamma   90.00
#
_symmetry.space_group_name_H-M   'P 1'
#
loop_
_entity.id
_entity.type
_entity.pdbx_description
1 polymer ?
#
loop_
_entity_poly.entity_id
_entity_poly.type
_entity_poly.pdbx_seq_one_letter_code
_entity_poly.pdbx_strand_id
1 'polypeptide(L)' 'MRFHIGDIVELTGGADAGQIGRVCAATQLAYTVRIWKNPLNHAKGSIPTIVSPSQLKAASGDAPAC' A
#
# COMPACT_ATOMS: atom_id res chain seq x y z
N MET A 1 -12.08 -10.30 1.21
CA MET A 1 -10.71 -10.73 0.89
C MET A 1 -9.78 -10.25 1.99
N ARG A 2 -8.82 -11.07 2.42
CA ARG A 2 -7.73 -10.65 3.33
C ARG A 2 -6.45 -10.57 2.50
N PHE A 3 -5.67 -9.51 2.67
CA PHE A 3 -4.38 -9.35 2.02
C PHE A 3 -3.28 -9.95 2.91
N HIS A 4 -2.20 -10.41 2.29
CA HIS A 4 -1.05 -10.99 2.97
C HIS A 4 0.18 -10.07 2.85
N ILE A 5 1.15 -10.26 3.73
CA ILE A 5 2.43 -9.55 3.65
C ILE A 5 3.10 -9.94 2.32
N GLY A 6 3.53 -8.93 1.56
CA GLY A 6 4.09 -9.06 0.21
C GLY A 6 3.11 -8.75 -0.91
N ASP A 7 1.80 -8.76 -0.64
CA ASP A 7 0.78 -8.45 -1.64
C ASP A 7 0.88 -7.01 -2.12
N ILE A 8 0.63 -6.83 -3.41
CA ILE A 8 0.57 -5.52 -4.06
C ILE A 8 -0.88 -5.05 -4.06
N VAL A 9 -1.09 -3.86 -3.52
CA VAL A 9 -2.41 -3.28 -3.30
C VAL A 9 -2.44 -1.83 -3.74
N GLU A 10 -3.61 -1.38 -4.18
CA GLU A 10 -3.90 0.02 -4.46
C GLU A 10 -4.74 0.57 -3.31
N LEU A 11 -4.37 1.75 -2.81
CA LEU A 11 -5.15 2.48 -1.81
C LEU A 11 -6.35 3.11 -2.52
N THR A 12 -7.57 2.83 -2.06
CA THR A 12 -8.80 3.36 -2.68
C THR A 12 -9.44 4.51 -1.89
N GLY A 13 -8.89 4.85 -0.72
CA GLY A 13 -9.42 5.92 0.12
C GLY A 13 -8.35 6.57 1.00
N GLY A 14 -8.67 7.74 1.55
CA GLY A 14 -7.72 8.57 2.30
C GLY A 14 -6.96 9.56 1.40
N ALA A 15 -5.92 10.19 1.95
CA ALA A 15 -5.12 11.19 1.23
C ALA A 15 -4.26 10.58 0.12
N ASP A 16 -3.92 9.28 0.24
CA ASP A 16 -3.06 8.55 -0.69
C ASP A 16 -3.85 7.64 -1.65
N ALA A 17 -5.14 7.94 -1.88
CA ALA A 17 -5.97 7.18 -2.81
C ALA A 17 -5.37 7.21 -4.24
N GLY A 18 -5.37 6.06 -4.91
CA GLY A 18 -4.76 5.82 -6.22
C GLY A 18 -3.28 5.43 -6.16
N GLN A 19 -2.64 5.43 -4.99
CA GLN A 19 -1.26 4.96 -4.84
C GLN A 19 -1.20 3.42 -4.79
N ILE A 20 -0.21 2.85 -5.48
CA ILE A 20 0.12 1.43 -5.39
C ILE A 20 1.21 1.24 -4.34
N GLY A 21 1.06 0.19 -3.53
CA GLY A 21 2.01 -0.16 -2.50
C GLY A 21 2.07 -1.65 -2.21
N ARG A 22 2.98 -2.02 -1.31
CA ARG A 22 3.15 -3.39 -0.82
C ARG A 22 2.76 -3.50 0.64
N VAL A 23 1.98 -4.52 0.97
CA VAL A 23 1.63 -4.83 2.36
C VAL A 23 2.86 -5.36 3.08
N CYS A 24 3.28 -4.67 4.14
CA CYS A 24 4.45 -5.04 4.94
C CYS A 24 4.10 -5.50 6.35
N ALA A 25 2.92 -5.13 6.85
CA ALA A 25 2.35 -5.71 8.04
C ALA A 25 0.83 -5.83 7.90
N ALA A 26 0.26 -6.87 8.49
CA ALA A 26 -1.17 -7.13 8.49
C ALA A 26 -1.62 -7.45 9.91
N THR A 27 -2.61 -6.69 10.41
CA THR A 27 -3.30 -6.97 11.68
C THR A 27 -4.77 -7.26 11.39
N GLN A 28 -5.54 -7.65 12.41
CA GLN A 28 -6.97 -7.89 12.24
C GLN A 28 -7.76 -6.63 11.85
N LEU A 29 -7.26 -5.44 12.18
CA LEU A 29 -7.98 -4.17 12.02
C LEU A 29 -7.38 -3.25 10.95
N ALA A 30 -6.09 -3.38 10.66
CA ALA A 30 -5.39 -2.49 9.73
C ALA A 30 -4.21 -3.18 9.04
N TYR A 31 -3.81 -2.63 7.90
CA TYR A 31 -2.63 -3.02 7.15
C TYR A 31 -1.64 -1.87 7.11
N THR A 32 -0.36 -2.18 7.23
CA THR A 32 0.73 -1.23 6.93
C THR A 32 1.19 -1.49 5.52
N VAL A 33 0.97 -0.52 4.64
CA VAL A 33 1.32 -0.58 3.23
C VAL A 33 2.42 0.43 2.97
N ARG A 34 3.54 -0.01 2.37
CA ARG A 34 4.55 0.92 1.87
C ARG A 34 4.14 1.41 0.49
N ILE A 35 4.06 2.73 0.33
CA ILE A 35 3.78 3.42 -0.94
C ILE A 35 4.92 4.38 -1.27
N TRP A 36 5.09 4.75 -2.55
CA TRP A 36 5.94 5.88 -2.89
C TRP A 36 5.20 7.20 -2.63
N LYS A 37 5.87 8.16 -2.01
CA LYS A 37 5.27 9.49 -1.78
C LYS A 37 5.04 10.26 -3.09
N ASN A 38 5.73 9.89 -4.16
CA ASN A 38 5.57 10.49 -5.48
C ASN A 38 5.54 9.41 -6.56
N PRO A 39 4.41 9.20 -7.25
CA PRO A 39 4.27 8.17 -8.28
C PRO A 39 5.16 8.45 -9.52
N LEU A 40 5.67 9.68 -9.67
CA LEU A 40 6.58 10.05 -10.75
C LEU A 40 8.06 9.91 -10.36
N ASN A 41 8.37 9.72 -9.07
CA ASN A 41 9.74 9.65 -8.59
C ASN A 41 9.88 8.60 -7.48
N HIS A 42 9.96 7.34 -7.90
CA HIS A 42 10.14 6.17 -7.03
C HIS A 42 11.46 6.21 -6.23
N ALA A 43 12.43 7.04 -6.65
CA ALA A 43 13.72 7.18 -5.97
C ALA A 43 13.63 7.99 -4.66
N LYS A 44 12.52 8.72 -4.40
CA LYS A 44 12.39 9.59 -3.21
C LYS A 44 11.91 8.88 -1.93
N GLY A 45 12.02 7.56 -1.89
CA GLY A 45 11.75 6.76 -0.70
C GLY A 45 10.28 6.41 -0.52
N SER A 46 10.06 5.22 0.06
CA SER A 46 8.73 4.72 0.41
C SER A 46 8.33 5.15 1.81
N ILE A 47 7.07 5.51 2.00
CA ILE A 47 6.49 5.80 3.31
C ILE A 47 5.58 4.65 3.75
N PRO A 48 5.61 4.24 5.03
CA PRO A 48 4.62 3.31 5.56
C PRO A 48 3.32 4.06 5.85
N THR A 49 2.22 3.58 5.28
CA THR A 49 0.87 4.13 5.46
C THR A 49 -0.01 3.07 6.10
N ILE A 50 -0.72 3.43 7.16
CA ILE A 50 -1.65 2.54 7.86
C ILE A 50 -3.04 2.76 7.27
N VAL A 51 -3.65 1.69 6.77
CA VAL A 51 -4.95 1.74 6.08
C VAL A 51 -5.87 0.62 6.53
N SER A 52 -7.17 0.89 6.48
CA SER A 52 -8.19 -0.10 6.79
C SER A 52 -8.35 -1.09 5.62
N PRO A 53 -8.78 -2.34 5.87
CA PRO A 53 -9.02 -3.33 4.83
C PRO A 53 -9.98 -2.84 3.71
N SER A 54 -10.94 -1.98 4.06
CA SER A 54 -11.92 -1.40 3.13
C SER A 54 -11.32 -0.38 2.16
N GLN A 55 -10.13 0.14 2.46
CA GLN A 55 -9.42 1.14 1.66
C GLN A 55 -8.37 0.49 0.75
N LEU A 56 -8.41 -0.83 0.59
CA LEU A 56 -7.46 -1.58 -0.20
C LEU A 56 -8.15 -2.39 -1.29
N LYS A 57 -7.52 -2.39 -2.46
CA LYS A 57 -7.89 -3.22 -3.60
C LYS A 57 -6.67 -3.98 -4.09
N ALA A 58 -6.85 -5.22 -4.53
CA ALA A 58 -5.78 -5.97 -5.18
C ALA A 58 -5.30 -5.21 -6.42
N ALA A 59 -3.99 -5.05 -6.55
CA ALA A 59 -3.37 -4.37 -7.68
C ALA A 59 -2.21 -5.21 -8.23
N SER A 60 -1.83 -4.91 -9.46
CA SER A 60 -0.66 -5.49 -10.11
C SER A 60 0.21 -4.36 -10.63
N GLY A 61 1.49 -4.39 -10.36
CA GLY A 61 2.42 -3.35 -10.76
C GLY A 61 3.73 -3.44 -10.00
N ASP A 62 4.55 -2.40 -10.12
CA ASP A 62 5.71 -2.22 -9.28
C ASP A 62 5.27 -1.60 -7.95
N ALA A 63 5.83 -2.08 -6.84
CA ALA A 63 5.58 -1.56 -5.51
C ALA A 63 6.88 -1.55 -4.71
N PRO A 64 7.08 -0.60 -3.78
CA PRO A 64 8.28 -0.57 -2.98
C PRO A 64 8.43 -1.87 -2.17
N ALA A 65 9.69 -2.23 -1.91
CA ALA A 65 9.98 -3.31 -0.97
C ALA A 65 9.45 -3.00 0.43
N CYS A 66 9.19 -4.07 1.18
CA CYS A 66 9.17 -3.98 2.63
C CYS A 66 10.61 -3.78 3.11
#